data_AF-A0A8T2JQ95-F1
#
_entry.id   AF-A0A8T2JQ95-F1
#
_cell.length_a   1.000
_cell.length_b   1.000
_cell.length_c   1.000
_cell.angle_alpha   90.00
_cell.angle_beta   90.00
_cell.angle_gamma   90.00
#
_symmetry.space_group_name_H-M   'P 1'
#
loop_
_entity.id
_entity.type
_entity.pdbx_description
1 polymer ?
#
loop_
_entity_poly.entity_id
_entity_poly.type
_entity_poly.pdbx_seq_one_letter_code
_entity_poly.pdbx_strand_id
1 'polypeptide(L)'
;MCPYNETFLIPHLKGLSSDQIIQLLKYMYYLFLKCSHNVEINLLGTQIPSFTQIIDWVSLLLDAHFTSVVMWPEAKKMLIKLQRLVRSQMKVYSELNKIEGYLTELQELKMGNRQCADYSIEVFELY
;
A
#
# COMPACT_ATOMS: atom_id res chain seq x y z
N MET A 1 3.86 9.88 8.89
CA MET A 1 4.66 9.42 10.06
C MET A 1 3.76 9.52 11.29
N CYS A 2 3.48 8.40 11.95
CA CYS A 2 2.77 8.44 13.24
C CYS A 2 3.64 9.19 14.28
N PRO A 3 3.08 10.11 15.08
CA PRO A 3 3.84 10.95 16.00
C PRO A 3 4.39 10.22 17.24
N TYR A 4 4.17 8.91 17.35
CA TYR A 4 4.61 8.09 18.47
C TYR A 4 5.66 7.09 18.00
N ASN A 5 6.84 7.16 18.61
CA ASN A 5 7.97 6.28 18.31
C ASN A 5 7.64 4.83 18.72
N GLU A 6 7.84 3.88 17.81
CA GLU A 6 7.47 2.45 17.93
C GLU A 6 7.96 1.83 19.23
N THR A 7 9.13 2.25 19.70
CA THR A 7 9.77 1.77 20.93
C THR A 7 8.91 2.01 22.18
N PHE A 8 8.08 3.05 22.19
CA PHE A 8 7.19 3.38 23.30
C PHE A 8 5.86 2.60 23.24
N LEU A 9 5.39 2.27 22.04
CA LEU A 9 4.11 1.58 21.85
C LEU A 9 4.23 0.08 22.07
N ILE A 10 5.33 -0.55 21.67
CA ILE A 10 5.54 -2.00 21.75
C ILE A 10 5.29 -2.58 23.16
N PRO A 11 5.80 -1.98 24.27
CA PRO A 11 5.54 -2.50 25.62
C PRO A 11 4.05 -2.53 25.98
N HIS A 12 3.30 -1.50 25.57
CA HIS A 12 1.86 -1.40 25.82
C HIS A 12 1.08 -2.41 24.98
N LEU A 13 1.52 -2.61 23.74
CA LEU A 13 0.93 -3.61 22.85
C LEU A 13 1.15 -5.03 23.40
N LYS A 14 2.33 -5.34 23.95
CA LYS A 14 2.63 -6.65 24.56
C LYS A 14 1.71 -7.00 25.74
N GLY A 15 1.11 -6.01 26.40
CA GLY A 15 0.16 -6.22 27.50
C GLY A 15 -1.26 -6.61 27.06
N LEU A 16 -1.56 -6.57 25.76
CA LEU A 16 -2.89 -6.89 25.24
C LEU A 16 -3.16 -8.40 25.26
N SER A 17 -4.43 -8.78 25.51
CA SER A 17 -4.85 -10.17 25.41
C SER A 17 -4.97 -10.63 23.95
N SER A 18 -4.94 -11.95 23.73
CA SER A 18 -5.09 -12.56 22.40
C SER A 18 -6.34 -12.07 21.65
N ASP A 19 -7.46 -12.00 22.36
CA ASP A 19 -8.74 -11.59 21.78
C ASP A 19 -8.73 -10.12 21.36
N GLN A 20 -8.11 -9.25 22.16
CA GLN A 20 -7.96 -7.83 21.84
C GLN A 20 -7.10 -7.64 20.59
N ILE A 21 -6.00 -8.39 20.47
CA ILE A 21 -5.10 -8.32 19.31
C ILE A 21 -5.83 -8.80 18.05
N ILE A 22 -6.52 -9.93 18.14
CA ILE A 22 -7.28 -10.47 17.00
C ILE A 22 -8.38 -9.49 16.58
N GLN A 23 -9.10 -8.90 17.53
CA GLN A 23 -10.14 -7.92 17.25
C GLN A 23 -9.58 -6.65 16.60
N LEU A 24 -8.43 -6.18 17.08
CA LEU A 24 -7.75 -5.02 16.52
C LEU A 24 -7.24 -5.30 15.10
N LEU A 25 -6.65 -6.47 14.85
CA LEU A 25 -6.25 -6.89 13.50
C LEU A 25 -7.45 -6.96 12.54
N LYS A 26 -8.58 -7.53 12.99
CA LYS A 26 -9.83 -7.55 12.20
C LYS A 26 -10.30 -6.14 11.87
N TYR A 27 -10.23 -5.22 12.83
CA TYR A 27 -10.59 -3.83 12.63
C TYR A 27 -9.66 -3.12 11.63
N MET A 28 -8.34 -3.30 11.75
CA MET A 28 -7.37 -2.73 10.80
C MET A 28 -7.60 -3.25 9.38
N TYR A 29 -7.90 -4.52 9.22
CA TYR A 29 -8.26 -5.10 7.91
C TYR A 29 -9.56 -4.54 7.34
N TYR A 30 -10.57 -4.33 8.19
CA TYR A 30 -11.81 -3.68 7.78
C TYR A 30 -11.56 -2.23 7.31
N LEU A 31 -10.74 -1.47 8.04
CA LEU A 31 -10.35 -0.12 7.65
C LEU A 31 -9.60 -0.13 6.32
N PHE A 32 -8.65 -1.05 6.15
CA PHE A 32 -7.93 -1.21 4.88
C PHE A 32 -8.90 -1.38 3.70
N LEU A 33 -9.87 -2.31 3.84
CA LEU A 33 -10.83 -2.58 2.77
C LEU A 33 -11.67 -1.34 2.47
N LYS A 34 -12.15 -0.63 3.49
CA LYS A 34 -12.91 0.61 3.29
C LYS A 34 -12.10 1.69 2.59
N CYS A 35 -10.85 1.93 3.00
CA CYS A 35 -9.98 2.90 2.35
C CYS A 35 -9.66 2.51 0.89
N SER A 36 -9.51 1.21 0.61
CA SER A 36 -9.18 0.74 -0.74
C SER A 36 -10.31 0.89 -1.76
N HIS A 37 -11.58 0.93 -1.32
CA HIS A 37 -12.73 1.01 -2.20
C HIS A 37 -13.23 2.43 -2.46
N ASN A 38 -12.52 3.48 -1.98
CA ASN A 38 -12.96 4.88 -2.06
C ASN A 38 -14.41 5.09 -1.59
N VAL A 39 -14.91 4.22 -0.71
CA VAL A 39 -16.24 4.38 -0.11
C VAL A 39 -16.11 5.50 0.90
N GLU A 40 -16.92 6.55 0.78
CA GLU A 40 -17.01 7.61 1.78
C GLU A 40 -17.15 6.98 3.17
N ILE A 41 -16.09 7.07 3.95
CA ILE A 41 -16.05 6.50 5.28
C ILE A 41 -16.74 7.53 6.17
N ASN A 42 -18.04 7.37 6.37
CA ASN A 42 -18.77 8.03 7.47
C ASN A 42 -18.33 7.42 8.82
N LEU A 43 -17.04 7.48 9.13
CA LEU A 43 -16.53 7.19 10.47
C LEU A 43 -16.88 8.41 11.33
N LEU A 44 -17.42 8.18 12.53
CA LEU A 44 -17.74 9.24 13.50
C LEU A 44 -16.49 9.89 14.13
N GLY A 45 -15.44 10.11 13.35
CA GLY A 45 -14.16 10.67 13.79
C GLY A 45 -13.67 11.74 12.83
N THR A 46 -13.08 12.79 13.38
CA THR A 46 -12.52 13.94 12.64
C THR A 46 -11.32 13.60 11.77
N GLN A 47 -10.74 12.39 11.90
CA GLN A 47 -9.57 11.96 11.15
C GLN A 47 -9.66 10.46 10.81
N ILE A 48 -9.64 10.13 9.53
CA ILE A 48 -9.55 8.76 9.02
C ILE A 48 -8.07 8.41 8.89
N PRO A 49 -7.61 7.25 9.39
CA PRO A 49 -6.20 6.87 9.26
C PRO A 49 -5.84 6.64 7.79
N SER A 50 -4.67 7.14 7.39
CA SER A 50 -4.15 6.91 6.05
C SER A 50 -3.79 5.43 5.84
N PHE A 51 -3.70 5.02 4.57
CA PHE A 51 -3.31 3.67 4.22
C PHE A 51 -1.99 3.23 4.88
N THR A 52 -0.99 4.12 4.85
CA THR A 52 0.31 3.89 5.50
C THR A 52 0.16 3.70 7.00
N GLN A 53 -0.62 4.53 7.68
CA GLN A 53 -0.84 4.40 9.11
C GLN A 53 -1.48 3.05 9.48
N ILE A 54 -2.43 2.57 8.67
CA ILE A 54 -3.05 1.25 8.88
C ILE A 54 -1.99 0.14 8.77
N ILE A 55 -1.13 0.21 7.75
CA ILE A 55 -0.05 -0.76 7.56
C ILE A 55 0.96 -0.71 8.72
N ASP A 56 1.37 0.48 9.14
CA ASP A 56 2.29 0.67 10.27
C ASP A 56 1.72 0.02 11.55
N TRP A 57 0.43 0.22 11.84
CA TRP A 57 -0.23 -0.41 12.99
C TRP A 57 -0.34 -1.93 12.87
N VAL A 58 -0.62 -2.46 11.68
CA VAL A 58 -0.65 -3.91 11.45
C VAL A 58 0.74 -4.52 11.67
N SER A 59 1.79 -3.91 11.11
CA SER A 59 3.17 -4.36 11.29
C SER A 59 3.55 -4.36 12.77
N LEU A 60 3.29 -3.25 13.47
CA LEU A 60 3.62 -3.09 14.89
C LEU A 60 2.92 -4.14 15.79
N LEU A 61 1.66 -4.46 15.49
CA LEU A 61 0.91 -5.50 16.20
C LEU A 61 1.48 -6.90 15.97
N LEU A 62 1.85 -7.20 14.72
CA LEU A 62 2.45 -8.48 14.36
C LEU A 62 3.85 -8.62 14.97
N ASP A 63 4.65 -7.57 14.98
CA ASP A 63 5.99 -7.57 15.57
C ASP A 63 5.96 -7.73 17.09
N ALA A 64 5.00 -7.07 17.77
CA ALA A 64 4.85 -7.17 19.22
C ALA A 64 4.45 -8.57 19.70
N HIS A 65 3.70 -9.32 18.88
CA HIS A 65 3.10 -10.62 19.25
C HIS A 65 3.47 -11.77 18.32
N PHE A 66 4.56 -11.65 17.57
CA PHE A 66 4.95 -12.56 16.49
C PHE A 66 4.84 -14.05 16.87
N THR A 67 5.43 -14.45 17.99
CA THR A 67 5.44 -15.84 18.46
C THR A 67 4.05 -16.31 18.92
N SER A 68 3.25 -15.43 19.51
CA SER A 68 1.93 -15.77 20.08
C SER A 68 0.86 -15.86 19.01
N VAL A 69 0.86 -14.92 18.05
CA VAL A 69 -0.15 -14.84 16.98
C VAL A 69 -0.08 -16.05 16.04
N VAL A 70 1.12 -16.59 15.78
CA VAL A 70 1.28 -17.79 14.95
C VAL A 70 0.70 -19.05 15.61
N MET A 71 0.67 -19.08 16.94
CA MET A 71 0.18 -20.21 17.73
C MET A 71 -1.33 -20.19 17.93
N TRP A 72 -2.01 -19.07 17.66
CA TRP A 72 -3.46 -18.94 17.79
C TRP A 72 -4.18 -19.42 16.51
N PRO A 73 -4.98 -20.50 16.57
CA PRO A 73 -5.73 -21.00 15.41
C PRO A 73 -6.63 -19.95 14.77
N GLU A 74 -7.20 -19.06 15.58
CA GLU A 74 -8.11 -17.98 15.19
C GLU A 74 -7.36 -16.89 14.41
N ALA A 75 -6.11 -16.62 14.76
CA ALA A 75 -5.27 -15.65 14.09
C ALA A 75 -4.77 -16.16 12.73
N LYS A 76 -4.58 -17.48 12.56
CA LYS A 76 -4.14 -18.07 11.28
C LYS A 76 -5.04 -17.68 10.11
N LYS A 77 -6.36 -17.73 10.30
CA LYS A 77 -7.34 -17.30 9.26
C LYS A 77 -7.17 -15.83 8.91
N MET A 78 -6.87 -14.99 9.91
CA MET A 78 -6.66 -13.56 9.74
C MET A 78 -5.35 -13.26 9.00
N LEU A 79 -4.26 -13.93 9.38
CA LEU A 79 -2.96 -13.81 8.72
C LEU A 79 -3.03 -14.20 7.24
N ILE A 80 -3.76 -15.27 6.90
CA ILE A 80 -3.96 -15.66 5.49
C ILE A 80 -4.65 -14.54 4.69
N LYS A 81 -5.66 -13.88 5.27
CA LYS A 81 -6.33 -12.73 4.62
C LYS A 81 -5.37 -11.57 4.42
N LEU A 82 -4.58 -11.23 5.43
CA LEU A 82 -3.57 -10.17 5.35
C LEU A 82 -2.50 -10.50 4.30
N GLN A 83 -1.98 -11.72 4.30
CA GLN A 83 -0.98 -12.17 3.31
C GLN A 83 -1.53 -12.08 1.88
N ARG A 84 -2.77 -12.56 1.66
CA ARG A 84 -3.40 -12.49 0.33
C ARG A 84 -3.56 -11.04 -0.14
N LEU A 85 -3.94 -10.15 0.77
CA LEU A 85 -4.08 -8.73 0.50
C LEU A 85 -2.71 -8.10 0.16
N VAL A 86 -1.68 -8.35 0.94
CA VAL A 86 -0.31 -7.87 0.67
C VAL A 86 0.20 -8.37 -0.68
N ARG A 87 -0.03 -9.65 -1.03
CA ARG A 87 0.29 -10.18 -2.36
C ARG A 87 -0.47 -9.49 -3.49
N SER A 88 -1.77 -9.23 -3.28
CA SER A 88 -2.59 -8.52 -4.27
C SER A 88 -2.10 -7.09 -4.50
N GLN A 89 -1.71 -6.38 -3.43
CA GLN A 89 -1.15 -5.04 -3.50
C GLN A 89 0.20 -5.03 -4.22
N MET A 90 1.11 -5.94 -3.87
CA MET A 90 2.39 -6.08 -4.59
C MET A 90 2.19 -6.30 -6.09
N LYS A 91 1.20 -7.11 -6.48
CA LYS A 91 0.87 -7.30 -7.89
C LYS A 91 0.42 -5.98 -8.54
N VAL A 92 -0.51 -5.26 -7.91
CA VAL A 92 -0.95 -3.94 -8.40
C VAL A 92 0.21 -2.97 -8.56
N TYR A 93 1.06 -2.83 -7.54
CA TYR A 93 2.25 -1.97 -7.61
C TYR A 93 3.21 -2.41 -8.71
N SER A 94 3.38 -3.72 -8.93
CA SER A 94 4.23 -4.21 -10.02
C SER A 94 3.68 -3.85 -11.40
N GLU A 95 2.36 -3.90 -11.60
CA GLU A 95 1.74 -3.48 -12.87
C GLU A 95 1.81 -1.96 -13.05
N LEU A 96 1.59 -1.18 -11.98
CA LEU A 96 1.75 0.28 -12.02
C LEU A 96 3.18 0.68 -12.37
N ASN A 97 4.18 0.00 -11.81
CA ASN A 97 5.60 0.26 -12.11
C ASN A 97 5.94 -0.01 -13.58
N LYS A 98 5.31 -1.01 -14.21
CA LYS A 98 5.46 -1.24 -15.66
C LYS A 98 4.88 -0.07 -16.46
N ILE A 99 3.70 0.41 -16.08
CA ILE A 99 3.06 1.57 -16.73
C ILE A 99 3.94 2.81 -16.60
N GLU A 100 4.50 3.07 -15.42
CA GLU A 100 5.44 4.17 -15.18
C GLU A 100 6.68 4.08 -16.08
N GLY A 101 7.23 2.88 -16.27
CA GLY A 101 8.31 2.62 -17.22
C GLY A 101 7.94 3.02 -18.65
N TYR A 102 6.81 2.54 -19.16
CA TYR A 102 6.33 2.90 -20.50
C TYR A 102 6.06 4.41 -20.65
N LEU A 103 5.50 5.06 -19.62
CA LEU A 103 5.25 6.50 -19.65
C LEU A 103 6.55 7.30 -19.70
N THR A 104 7.58 6.85 -18.99
CA THR A 104 8.91 7.46 -19.02
C THR A 104 9.53 7.35 -20.41
N GLU A 105 9.50 6.16 -21.02
CA GLU A 105 9.98 5.94 -22.39
C GLU A 105 9.25 6.83 -23.41
N LEU A 106 7.92 6.94 -23.30
CA LEU A 106 7.12 7.82 -24.16
C LEU A 106 7.47 9.31 -23.98
N GLN A 107 7.75 9.74 -22.75
CA GLN A 107 8.21 11.10 -22.48
C GLN A 107 9.58 11.38 -23.11
N GLU A 108 10.51 10.43 -23.01
CA GLU A 108 11.84 10.54 -23.63
C GLU A 108 11.75 10.60 -25.16
N LEU A 109 10.94 9.74 -25.80
CA LEU A 109 10.71 9.78 -27.25
C LEU A 109 10.11 11.13 -27.69
N LYS A 110 9.16 11.67 -26.92
CA LYS A 110 8.56 12.98 -27.19
C LYS A 110 9.58 14.12 -27.05
N MET A 111 10.55 14.02 -26.14
CA MET A 111 11.62 15.01 -26.00
C MET A 111 12.72 14.85 -27.07
N GLY A 112 13.06 13.62 -27.47
CA GLY A 112 13.98 13.34 -28.57
C GLY A 112 13.47 13.89 -29.91
N ASN A 113 12.18 13.76 -30.20
CA ASN A 113 11.54 14.36 -31.38
C ASN A 113 11.49 15.90 -31.37
N ARG A 114 11.72 16.56 -30.23
CA ARG A 114 11.82 18.03 -30.15
C ARG A 114 13.21 18.56 -30.52
N GLN A 115 14.23 17.70 -30.58
CA GLN A 115 15.60 18.10 -30.94
C GLN A 115 15.93 17.95 -32.43
N CYS A 116 14.97 17.51 -33.26
CA CYS A 116 15.18 17.32 -34.69
C CYS A 116 13.97 17.82 -35.50
N ALA A 117 13.79 19.13 -35.59
CA ALA A 117 12.90 19.73 -36.60
C ALA A 117 13.22 21.21 -36.86
N ASP A 118 14.51 21.58 -36.94
CA ASP A 118 14.85 22.92 -37.47
C ASP A 118 15.06 22.89 -39.00
N TYR A 119 15.24 21.71 -39.60
CA TYR A 119 15.34 21.56 -41.05
C TYR A 119 15.11 20.12 -41.52
N SER A 120 14.19 19.92 -42.46
CA SER A 120 14.07 18.70 -43.26
C SER A 120 14.11 19.08 -44.75
N ILE A 121 14.85 18.32 -45.56
CA ILE A 121 14.82 18.44 -47.02
C ILE A 121 14.00 17.29 -47.56
N GLU A 122 12.87 17.61 -48.18
CA GLU A 122 12.03 16.66 -48.91
C GLU A 122 12.27 16.86 -50.41
N VAL A 123 12.53 15.75 -51.12
CA VAL A 123 12.75 15.75 -52.58
C VAL A 123 11.46 15.36 -53.26
N PHE A 124 10.92 16.25 -54.09
CA PHE A 124 9.74 15.98 -54.92
C PHE A 124 10.18 15.73 -56.37
N GLU A 125 9.78 14.59 -56.92
CA GLU A 125 9.89 14.34 -58.36
C GLU A 125 8.73 15.03 -59.10
N LEU A 126 9.07 15.95 -59.99
CA LEU A 126 8.13 16.61 -60.89
C LEU A 126 8.02 15.80 -62.19
N TYR A 127 6.84 15.24 -62.43
CA TYR A 127 6.43 14.62 -63.69
C TYR A 127 6.05 15.66 -64.74
#